data_AF-A0A7X1ZKC6-F1
#
_entry.id   AF-A0A7X1ZKC6-F1
#
_cell.length_a   1.000
_cell.length_b   1.000
_cell.length_c   1.000
_cell.angle_alpha   90.00
_cell.angle_beta   90.00
_cell.angle_gamma   90.00
#
_symmetry.space_group_name_H-M   'P 1'
#
loop_
_entity.id
_entity.type
_entity.pdbx_description
1 polymer ?
#
loop_
_entity_poly.entity_id
_entity_poly.type
_entity_poly.pdbx_seq_one_letter_code
_entity_poly.pdbx_strand_id
1 'polypeptide(L)'
;MEDQDISDRELSDIVKKRQQDIENYRRNRGQPTPSKDSLVGLAKSGKQKKKSYSKNKWEGPDKDYTKIPNQFIKATYRQYLRPNETKVLLYLVTKTWGWKKRSEFIPLKQFEKELDILKPHISRALSSLAHRRIVTKLGNKRYAIQSDSSLWQDRPRKTKDKKQKLPKK
;
A
#
# COMPACT_ATOMS: atom_id res chain seq x y z
N MET A 1 7.98 36.79 36.24
CA MET A 1 9.11 35.88 36.53
C MET A 1 8.64 35.13 37.76
N GLU A 2 7.90 34.05 37.54
CA GLU A 2 7.38 33.19 38.61
C GLU A 2 8.16 31.89 38.51
N ASP A 3 9.06 31.68 39.46
CA ASP A 3 9.76 30.42 39.65
C ASP A 3 8.75 29.42 40.23
N GLN A 4 8.53 28.30 39.52
CA GLN A 4 7.70 27.22 40.02
C GLN A 4 8.53 26.39 41.01
N ASP A 5 8.26 26.56 42.30
CA ASP A 5 8.81 25.73 43.37
C ASP A 5 8.33 24.29 43.21
N ILE A 6 9.26 23.38 42.96
CA ILE A 6 9.03 21.94 42.84
C ILE A 6 8.63 21.41 44.22
N SER A 7 7.49 20.72 44.28
CA SER A 7 6.94 20.22 45.54
C SER A 7 7.85 19.16 46.18
N ASP A 8 7.91 19.12 47.52
CA ASP A 8 8.72 18.14 48.29
C ASP A 8 8.45 16.68 47.89
N ARG A 9 7.26 16.40 47.37
CA ARG A 9 6.86 15.08 46.87
C ARG A 9 7.64 14.68 45.63
N GLU A 10 7.80 15.60 44.67
CA GLU A 10 8.55 15.38 43.43
C GLU A 10 10.05 15.25 43.69
N LEU A 11 10.58 16.03 44.65
CA LEU A 11 11.95 15.87 45.12
C LEU A 11 12.18 14.48 45.73
N SER A 12 11.21 13.96 46.50
CA SER A 12 11.31 12.61 47.08
C SER A 12 11.38 11.52 46.01
N ASP A 13 10.62 11.68 44.92
CA ASP A 13 10.56 10.71 43.83
C ASP A 13 11.83 10.73 42.98
N ILE A 14 12.42 11.91 42.77
CA ILE A 14 13.73 12.08 42.11
C ILE A 14 14.83 11.40 42.94
N VAL A 15 14.84 11.60 44.25
CA VAL A 15 15.83 10.99 45.15
C VAL A 15 15.71 9.47 45.16
N LYS A 16 14.48 8.92 45.24
CA LYS A 16 14.24 7.46 45.18
C LYS A 16 14.74 6.85 43.86
N LYS A 17 14.47 7.51 42.73
CA LYS A 17 14.94 7.06 41.41
C LYS A 17 16.46 7.05 41.31
N ARG A 18 17.12 8.11 41.82
CA ARG A 18 18.58 8.22 41.87
C ARG A 18 19.20 7.10 42.72
N GLN A 19 18.59 6.76 43.84
CA GLN A 19 19.06 5.69 44.71
C GLN A 19 18.97 4.33 44.02
N GLN A 20 17.88 4.06 43.31
CA GLN A 20 17.67 2.85 42.52
C GLN A 20 18.76 2.69 41.44
N ASP A 21 19.11 3.78 40.75
CA ASP A 21 20.16 3.78 39.71
C ASP A 21 21.55 3.49 40.29
N ILE A 22 21.85 4.03 41.48
CA ILE A 22 23.10 3.76 42.20
C ILE A 22 23.18 2.30 42.64
N GLU A 23 22.07 1.73 43.12
CA GLU A 23 22.01 0.31 43.46
C GLU A 23 22.18 -0.60 42.25
N ASN A 24 21.56 -0.25 41.11
CA ASN A 24 21.75 -0.97 39.84
C ASN A 24 23.22 -0.92 39.39
N TYR A 25 23.88 0.22 39.56
CA TYR A 25 25.31 0.37 39.26
C TYR A 25 26.20 -0.46 40.21
N ARG A 26 25.87 -0.53 41.50
CA ARG A 26 26.58 -1.39 42.47
C ARG A 26 26.39 -2.87 42.17
N ARG A 27 25.17 -3.30 41.81
CA ARG A 27 24.85 -4.68 41.42
C ARG A 27 25.68 -5.18 40.23
N ASN A 28 26.09 -4.26 39.34
CA ASN A 28 26.91 -4.57 38.17
C ASN A 28 28.43 -4.46 38.39
N ARG A 29 28.93 -4.20 39.61
CA ARG A 29 30.38 -4.16 39.89
C ARG A 29 30.95 -5.53 40.23
N GLY A 30 31.25 -6.28 39.18
CA GLY A 30 32.28 -7.33 39.16
C GLY A 30 33.21 -7.23 37.95
N GLN A 31 33.05 -6.20 37.11
CA GLN A 31 33.88 -5.99 35.92
C GLN A 31 34.97 -4.95 36.24
N PRO A 32 36.27 -5.29 36.12
CA PRO A 32 37.34 -4.33 36.32
C PRO A 32 37.26 -3.23 35.27
N THR A 33 37.40 -1.98 35.71
CA THR A 33 37.50 -0.83 34.79
C THR A 33 38.77 -0.97 33.94
N PRO A 34 38.69 -0.83 32.61
CA PRO A 34 39.84 -1.03 31.73
C PRO A 34 40.98 -0.02 32.03
N SER A 35 42.20 -0.54 32.19
CA SER A 35 43.45 0.22 32.40
C SER A 35 43.75 1.15 31.21
N LYS A 36 44.45 2.28 31.46
CA LYS A 36 44.85 3.25 30.42
C LYS A 36 45.64 2.62 29.26
N ASP A 37 46.36 1.51 29.48
CA ASP A 37 47.09 0.80 28.42
C ASP A 37 46.16 0.08 27.42
N SER A 38 44.92 -0.23 27.83
CA SER A 38 43.91 -0.77 26.93
C SER A 38 43.27 0.28 26.01
N LEU A 39 43.48 1.58 26.26
CA LEU A 39 43.03 2.66 25.38
C LEU A 39 43.95 2.85 24.17
N VAL A 40 45.20 2.39 24.23
CA VAL A 40 46.17 2.57 23.13
C VAL A 40 46.01 1.47 22.05
N GLY A 41 45.49 0.29 22.43
CA GLY A 41 45.17 -0.80 21.50
C GLY A 41 43.83 -0.65 20.75
N LEU A 42 42.95 0.24 21.20
CA LEU A 42 41.61 0.42 20.62
C LEU A 42 41.53 1.51 19.53
N ALA A 43 42.66 2.12 19.17
CA ALA A 43 42.72 3.12 18.11
C ALA A 43 42.82 2.52 16.68
N LYS A 44 42.91 1.19 16.53
CA LYS A 44 43.14 0.55 15.21
C LYS A 44 42.26 -0.65 14.82
N SER A 45 41.24 -1.04 15.57
CA SER A 45 40.28 -2.05 15.09
C SER A 45 38.86 -1.69 15.50
N GLY A 46 38.12 -1.19 14.51
CA GLY A 46 36.74 -0.75 14.74
C GLY A 46 36.30 0.33 13.77
N LYS A 47 36.68 0.25 12.50
CA LYS A 47 35.82 0.80 11.44
C LYS A 47 34.54 -0.03 11.44
N GLN A 48 33.70 0.12 12.48
CA GLN A 48 32.27 -0.09 12.30
C GLN A 48 31.90 0.94 11.24
N LYS A 49 31.85 0.47 9.99
CA LYS A 49 31.20 1.19 8.91
C LYS A 49 29.83 1.55 9.47
N LYS A 50 29.64 2.80 9.89
CA LYS A 50 28.31 3.38 9.95
C LYS A 50 27.77 3.09 8.56
N LYS A 51 26.82 2.15 8.46
CA LYS A 51 26.04 2.00 7.24
C LYS A 51 25.30 3.34 7.13
N SER A 52 25.97 4.33 6.52
CA SER A 52 25.30 5.47 5.95
C SER A 52 24.31 4.82 5.03
N TYR A 53 23.02 4.87 5.40
CA TYR A 53 21.96 4.54 4.47
C TYR A 53 22.27 5.42 3.26
N SER A 54 22.78 4.77 2.21
CA SER A 54 23.06 5.41 0.95
C SER A 54 21.83 6.22 0.63
N LYS A 55 22.01 7.49 0.26
CA LYS A 55 20.96 8.32 -0.30
C LYS A 55 20.31 7.50 -1.42
N ASN A 56 19.20 6.83 -1.14
CA ASN A 56 18.42 6.13 -2.15
C ASN A 56 17.80 7.24 -2.99
N LYS A 57 18.57 7.72 -3.97
CA LYS A 57 18.15 8.73 -4.93
C LYS A 57 16.99 8.11 -5.69
N TRP A 58 15.79 8.62 -5.48
CA TRP A 58 14.65 8.20 -6.26
C TRP A 58 14.87 8.68 -7.70
N GLU A 59 15.03 7.73 -8.62
CA GLU A 59 15.30 8.01 -10.04
C GLU A 59 14.02 8.30 -10.84
N GLY A 60 12.85 8.17 -10.20
CA GLY A 60 11.57 8.24 -10.87
C GLY A 60 11.17 6.92 -11.52
N PRO A 61 9.97 6.84 -12.11
CA PRO A 61 9.64 5.75 -13.02
C PRO A 61 10.49 5.86 -14.30
N ASP A 62 10.63 4.75 -15.02
CA ASP A 62 11.18 4.76 -16.38
C ASP A 62 10.43 5.76 -17.28
N LYS A 63 11.07 6.16 -18.40
CA LYS A 63 10.55 7.21 -19.30
C LYS A 63 9.12 6.97 -19.78
N ASP A 64 8.68 5.70 -19.83
CA ASP A 64 7.37 5.30 -20.30
C ASP A 64 6.44 4.91 -19.13
N TYR A 65 5.62 5.86 -18.68
CA TYR A 65 4.61 5.63 -17.65
C TYR A 65 3.23 6.14 -18.07
N THR A 66 2.19 5.47 -17.59
CA THR A 66 0.80 5.92 -17.78
C THR A 66 0.38 6.82 -16.62
N LYS A 67 0.07 8.08 -16.92
CA LYS A 67 -0.47 9.02 -15.92
C LYS A 67 -1.93 8.68 -15.64
N ILE A 68 -2.25 8.41 -14.38
CA ILE A 68 -3.59 8.00 -13.93
C ILE A 68 -4.04 8.93 -12.80
N PRO A 69 -5.30 9.37 -12.76
CA PRO A 69 -5.84 10.12 -11.62
C PRO A 69 -5.77 9.30 -10.32
N ASN A 70 -5.25 9.90 -9.25
CA ASN A 70 -5.15 9.23 -7.94
C ASN A 70 -6.50 8.72 -7.43
N GLN A 71 -7.59 9.45 -7.67
CA GLN A 71 -8.93 9.03 -7.27
C GLN A 71 -9.35 7.72 -7.92
N PHE A 72 -8.99 7.50 -9.18
CA PHE A 72 -9.27 6.24 -9.86
C PHE A 72 -8.50 5.08 -9.22
N ILE A 73 -7.22 5.26 -8.90
CA ILE A 73 -6.42 4.23 -8.21
C ILE A 73 -7.05 3.93 -6.84
N LYS A 74 -7.43 4.97 -6.09
CA LYS A 74 -8.12 4.86 -4.80
C LYS A 74 -9.41 4.07 -4.88
N ALA A 75 -10.24 4.37 -5.88
CA ALA A 75 -11.45 3.61 -6.14
C ALA A 75 -11.14 2.15 -6.50
N THR A 76 -10.15 1.93 -7.37
CA THR A 76 -9.80 0.60 -7.87
C THR A 76 -9.38 -0.36 -6.76
N TYR A 77 -8.52 0.03 -5.82
CA TYR A 77 -8.09 -0.87 -4.75
C TYR A 77 -9.15 -1.07 -3.65
N ARG A 78 -10.13 -0.15 -3.52
CA ARG A 78 -11.27 -0.33 -2.60
C ARG A 78 -12.30 -1.32 -3.16
N GLN A 79 -12.36 -1.43 -4.49
CA GLN A 79 -13.26 -2.34 -5.17
C GLN A 79 -12.73 -3.78 -5.16
N TYR A 80 -13.62 -4.75 -4.92
CA TYR A 80 -13.27 -6.16 -5.11
C TYR A 80 -13.30 -6.53 -6.60
N LEU A 81 -12.15 -6.43 -7.27
CA LEU A 81 -11.96 -6.84 -8.66
C LEU A 81 -11.36 -8.26 -8.73
N ARG A 82 -11.86 -9.08 -9.64
CA ARG A 82 -11.25 -10.39 -9.94
C ARG A 82 -9.93 -10.19 -10.68
N PRO A 83 -8.99 -11.17 -10.63
CA PRO A 83 -7.71 -11.07 -11.34
C PRO A 83 -7.84 -10.68 -12.82
N ASN A 84 -8.77 -11.32 -13.56
CA ASN A 84 -8.99 -11.01 -14.97
C ASN A 84 -9.65 -9.63 -15.18
N GLU A 85 -10.50 -9.17 -14.25
CA GLU A 85 -11.07 -7.81 -14.30
C GLU A 85 -9.98 -6.76 -14.10
N THR A 86 -9.08 -6.97 -13.14
CA THR A 86 -7.95 -6.08 -12.88
C THR A 86 -7.03 -6.01 -14.10
N LYS A 87 -6.64 -7.15 -14.68
CA LYS A 87 -5.80 -7.20 -15.90
C LYS A 87 -6.45 -6.44 -17.06
N VAL A 88 -7.73 -6.69 -17.33
CA VAL A 88 -8.49 -6.02 -18.39
C VAL A 88 -8.61 -4.53 -18.14
N LEU A 89 -8.88 -4.11 -16.90
CA LEU A 89 -9.00 -2.70 -16.53
C LEU A 89 -7.68 -1.95 -16.70
N LEU A 90 -6.57 -2.52 -16.21
CA LEU A 90 -5.24 -1.90 -16.36
C LEU A 90 -4.85 -1.79 -17.84
N TYR A 91 -5.13 -2.80 -18.65
CA TYR A 91 -4.90 -2.73 -20.09
C TYR A 91 -5.75 -1.66 -20.78
N LEU A 92 -7.02 -1.51 -20.39
CA LEU A 92 -7.84 -0.41 -20.89
C LEU A 92 -7.23 0.94 -20.52
N VAL A 93 -6.71 1.10 -19.30
CA VAL A 93 -6.07 2.34 -18.86
C VAL A 93 -4.85 2.65 -19.73
N THR A 94 -4.01 1.67 -20.04
CA THR A 94 -2.82 1.89 -20.88
C THR A 94 -3.16 2.21 -22.33
N LYS A 95 -4.29 1.71 -22.87
CA LYS A 95 -4.74 2.01 -24.25
C LYS A 95 -5.62 3.27 -24.37
N THR A 96 -6.20 3.76 -23.27
CA THR A 96 -7.05 4.96 -23.27
C THR A 96 -6.32 6.15 -22.67
N TRP A 97 -6.23 6.22 -21.35
CA TRP A 97 -5.60 7.34 -20.62
C TRP A 97 -4.10 7.45 -20.88
N GLY A 98 -3.41 6.32 -21.09
CA GLY A 98 -2.02 6.31 -21.56
C GLY A 98 -1.82 7.08 -22.87
N TRP A 99 -2.84 7.15 -23.72
CA TRP A 99 -2.85 7.87 -25.00
C TRP A 99 -3.67 9.16 -24.96
N LYS A 100 -4.10 9.61 -23.77
CA LYS A 100 -4.99 10.77 -23.57
C LYS A 100 -6.32 10.66 -24.35
N LYS A 101 -6.83 9.44 -24.54
CA LYS A 101 -8.10 9.16 -25.23
C LYS A 101 -9.23 8.89 -24.23
N ARG A 102 -10.44 9.35 -24.55
CA ARG A 102 -11.65 9.07 -23.75
C ARG A 102 -12.18 7.64 -23.96
N SER A 103 -12.04 7.11 -25.16
CA SER A 103 -12.43 5.74 -25.52
C SER A 103 -11.50 5.19 -26.58
N GLU A 104 -11.43 3.87 -26.70
CA GLU A 104 -10.62 3.20 -27.71
C GLU A 104 -11.36 1.99 -28.30
N PHE A 105 -11.16 1.76 -29.60
CA PHE A 105 -11.58 0.54 -30.29
C PHE A 105 -10.55 -0.56 -30.05
N ILE A 106 -10.96 -1.64 -29.40
CA ILE A 106 -10.05 -2.73 -29.05
C ILE A 106 -10.73 -4.07 -29.35
N PRO A 107 -10.34 -4.79 -30.41
CA PRO A 107 -10.86 -6.12 -30.67
C PRO A 107 -10.55 -7.09 -29.52
N LEU A 108 -11.46 -8.03 -29.23
CA LEU A 108 -11.21 -9.08 -28.23
C LEU A 108 -9.95 -9.91 -28.54
N LYS A 109 -9.59 -10.08 -29.82
CA LYS A 109 -8.33 -10.73 -30.23
C LYS A 109 -7.09 -9.96 -29.73
N GLN A 110 -7.16 -8.64 -29.63
CA GLN A 110 -6.05 -7.81 -29.14
C GLN A 110 -5.89 -7.96 -27.62
N PHE A 111 -6.99 -8.02 -26.87
CA PHE A 111 -6.95 -8.37 -25.44
C PHE A 111 -6.37 -9.77 -25.22
N GLU A 112 -6.82 -10.76 -25.99
CA GLU A 112 -6.34 -12.14 -25.89
C GLU A 112 -4.84 -12.22 -26.15
N LYS A 113 -4.36 -11.56 -27.21
CA LYS A 113 -2.93 -11.49 -27.54
C LYS A 113 -2.09 -10.83 -26.45
N GLU A 114 -2.56 -9.72 -25.87
CA GLU A 114 -1.74 -8.95 -24.93
C GLU A 114 -1.81 -9.46 -23.48
N LEU A 115 -2.95 -10.04 -23.09
CA LEU A 115 -3.17 -10.47 -21.70
C LEU A 115 -2.95 -11.96 -21.49
N ASP A 116 -2.84 -12.73 -22.57
CA ASP A 116 -2.80 -14.20 -22.55
C ASP A 116 -4.00 -14.78 -21.77
N ILE A 117 -5.21 -14.32 -22.13
CA ILE A 117 -6.47 -14.73 -21.53
C ILE A 117 -7.44 -15.12 -22.64
N LEU A 118 -8.12 -16.27 -22.47
CA LEU A 118 -9.15 -16.70 -23.42
C LEU A 118 -10.29 -15.67 -23.54
N LYS A 119 -10.78 -15.46 -24.77
CA LYS A 119 -11.89 -14.52 -25.07
C LYS A 119 -13.11 -14.63 -24.14
N PRO A 120 -13.59 -15.83 -23.73
CA PRO A 120 -14.74 -15.91 -22.83
C PRO A 120 -14.49 -15.25 -21.47
N HIS A 121 -13.26 -15.34 -20.95
CA HIS A 121 -12.90 -14.71 -19.68
C HIS A 121 -12.78 -13.19 -19.81
N ILE A 122 -12.23 -12.70 -20.92
CA ILE A 122 -12.18 -11.26 -21.23
C ILE A 122 -13.60 -10.71 -21.36
N SER A 123 -14.47 -11.39 -22.12
CA SER A 123 -15.85 -10.98 -22.31
C SER A 123 -16.60 -10.91 -20.97
N ARG A 124 -16.46 -11.95 -20.12
CA ARG A 124 -17.02 -11.97 -18.76
C ARG A 124 -16.49 -10.82 -17.91
N ALA A 125 -15.19 -10.54 -17.95
CA ALA A 125 -14.58 -9.45 -17.21
C ALA A 125 -15.11 -8.08 -17.66
N LEU A 126 -15.15 -7.82 -18.97
CA LEU A 126 -15.69 -6.59 -19.54
C LEU A 126 -17.17 -6.41 -19.21
N SER A 127 -17.98 -7.49 -19.24
CA SER A 127 -19.39 -7.43 -18.85
C SER A 127 -19.57 -7.13 -17.36
N SER A 128 -18.75 -7.75 -16.50
CA SER A 128 -18.77 -7.49 -15.05
C SER A 128 -18.38 -6.05 -14.73
N LEU A 129 -17.30 -5.55 -15.32
CA LEU A 129 -16.86 -4.16 -15.17
C LEU A 129 -17.91 -3.16 -15.68
N ALA A 130 -18.61 -3.50 -16.77
CA ALA A 130 -19.67 -2.66 -17.33
C ALA A 130 -20.92 -2.64 -16.46
N HIS A 131 -21.35 -3.79 -15.95
CA HIS A 131 -22.47 -3.88 -15.01
C HIS A 131 -22.20 -3.02 -13.78
N ARG A 132 -20.95 -2.96 -13.33
CA ARG A 132 -20.50 -2.16 -12.19
C ARG A 132 -20.22 -0.70 -12.50
N ARG A 133 -20.52 -0.23 -13.72
CA ARG A 133 -20.26 1.14 -14.20
C ARG A 133 -18.80 1.60 -14.09
N ILE A 134 -17.85 0.67 -14.07
CA ILE A 134 -16.41 0.97 -14.07
C ILE A 134 -15.93 1.23 -15.51
N VAL A 135 -16.45 0.45 -16.46
CA VAL A 135 -16.15 0.56 -17.89
C VAL A 135 -17.45 0.73 -18.67
N THR A 136 -17.46 1.61 -19.67
CA THR A 136 -18.60 1.77 -20.59
C THR A 136 -18.30 1.04 -21.89
N LYS A 137 -19.24 0.20 -22.36
CA LYS A 137 -19.21 -0.40 -23.69
C LYS A 137 -20.03 0.48 -24.62
N LEU A 138 -19.38 1.12 -25.60
CA LEU A 138 -20.02 2.10 -26.50
C LEU A 138 -20.53 1.47 -27.81
N GLY A 139 -20.58 0.14 -27.91
CA GLY A 139 -20.83 -0.58 -29.16
C GLY A 139 -19.56 -0.73 -30.01
N ASN A 140 -19.64 -1.53 -31.08
CA ASN A 140 -18.54 -1.75 -32.03
C ASN A 140 -17.18 -2.02 -31.37
N LYS A 141 -17.11 -2.78 -30.27
CA LYS A 141 -15.85 -3.08 -29.54
C LYS A 141 -15.08 -1.82 -29.08
N ARG A 142 -15.79 -0.70 -28.86
CA ARG A 142 -15.25 0.50 -28.22
C ARG A 142 -15.52 0.50 -26.73
N TYR A 143 -14.49 0.84 -25.96
CA TYR A 143 -14.51 0.85 -24.51
C TYR A 143 -14.04 2.20 -23.97
N ALA A 144 -14.66 2.66 -22.90
CA ALA A 144 -14.28 3.87 -22.17
C ALA A 144 -14.23 3.58 -20.67
N ILE A 145 -13.37 4.27 -19.94
CA ILE A 145 -13.30 4.15 -18.47
C ILE A 145 -14.17 5.22 -17.84
N GLN A 146 -15.00 4.83 -16.87
CA GLN A 146 -15.75 5.79 -16.08
C GLN A 146 -14.79 6.55 -15.16
N SER A 147 -14.67 7.85 -15.39
CA SER A 147 -13.74 8.72 -14.65
C SER A 147 -14.28 9.09 -13.28
N ASP A 148 -15.60 9.23 -13.17
CA ASP A 148 -16.25 9.48 -11.88
C ASP A 148 -16.48 8.17 -11.13
N SER A 149 -15.60 7.91 -10.16
CA SER A 149 -15.65 6.71 -9.32
C SER A 149 -16.85 6.66 -8.37
N SER A 150 -17.55 7.78 -8.13
CA SER A 150 -18.76 7.79 -7.29
C SER A 150 -19.92 7.01 -7.90
N LEU A 151 -19.90 6.86 -9.24
CA LEU A 151 -20.92 6.14 -10.00
C LEU A 151 -20.67 4.62 -10.04
N TRP A 152 -19.55 4.15 -9.50
CA TRP A 152 -19.17 2.74 -9.53
C TRP A 152 -20.04 1.95 -8.56
N GLN A 153 -20.37 0.73 -8.96
CA GLN A 153 -21.17 -0.17 -8.14
C GLN A 153 -20.30 -1.29 -7.58
N ASP A 154 -20.52 -1.58 -6.30
CA ASP A 154 -19.91 -2.71 -5.64
C ASP A 154 -20.42 -4.02 -6.24
N ARG A 155 -19.60 -5.07 -6.12
CA ARG A 155 -20.04 -6.40 -6.52
C ARG A 155 -21.19 -6.83 -5.59
N PRO A 156 -22.33 -7.31 -6.12
CA PRO A 156 -23.39 -7.83 -5.28
C PRO A 156 -22.84 -8.98 -4.43
N ARG A 157 -22.95 -8.84 -3.11
CA ARG A 157 -22.62 -9.92 -2.18
C ARG A 157 -23.67 -11.01 -2.41
N LYS A 158 -23.24 -12.25 -2.65
CA LYS A 158 -24.17 -13.38 -2.64
C LYS A 158 -24.71 -13.53 -1.21
N THR A 159 -25.85 -12.93 -0.91
CA THR A 159 -26.62 -13.30 0.28
C THR A 159 -27.11 -14.72 0.07
N LYS A 160 -27.00 -15.57 1.09
CA LYS A 160 -27.70 -16.85 1.09
C LYS A 160 -29.18 -16.50 1.23
N ASP A 161 -29.93 -16.46 0.14
CA ASP A 161 -31.36 -16.28 0.21
C ASP A 161 -31.93 -17.43 1.06
N LYS A 162 -32.64 -17.09 2.13
CA LYS A 162 -33.37 -18.09 2.93
C LYS A 162 -34.39 -18.71 1.99
N LYS A 163 -34.20 -19.97 1.57
CA LYS A 163 -35.20 -20.72 0.82
C LYS A 163 -36.51 -20.68 1.60
N GLN A 164 -37.49 -19.89 1.14
CA GLN A 164 -38.86 -20.00 1.64
C GLN A 164 -39.33 -21.42 1.28
N LYS A 165 -39.67 -22.21 2.30
CA LYS A 165 -40.21 -23.56 2.11
C LYS A 165 -41.57 -23.39 1.43
N LEU A 166 -41.73 -23.91 0.21
CA LEU A 166 -43.05 -23.97 -0.42
C LEU A 166 -43.98 -24.79 0.48
N PRO A 167 -45.24 -24.35 0.68
CA PRO A 167 -46.22 -25.14 1.42
C PRO A 167 -46.39 -26.48 0.70
N LYS A 168 -46.27 -27.57 1.46
CA LYS A 168 -46.57 -28.91 0.96
C LYS A 168 -48.07 -28.95 0.65
N LYS A 169 -48.43 -29.28 -0.59
CA LYS A 169 -49.80 -29.63 -0.98
C LYS A 169 -50.20 -30.95 -0.33
#